data_AF-A0A367FUA2-F1
#
_entry.id   AF-A0A367FUA2-F1
#
_cell.length_a   1.000
_cell.length_b   1.000
_cell.length_c   1.000
_cell.angle_alpha   90.00
_cell.angle_beta   90.00
_cell.angle_gamma   90.00
#
_symmetry.space_group_name_H-M   'P 1'
#
loop_
_entity.id
_entity.type
_entity.pdbx_description
1 polymer ?
#
loop_
_entity_poly.entity_id
_entity_poly.type
_entity_poly.pdbx_seq_one_letter_code
_entity_poly.pdbx_strand_id
1 'polypeptide(L)'
;MTPSATGPAVRSRSAGGALAVLAVAQFLIALDYSIVYIALPSIGHDLALSQSSVQWVVSGYAVFFAGFLIVGGRASDRFGPRTLFVVAMLLFGVASLAGGLAPGAAPLLVARAAQGVAAAVLQPAVIALINTSFATGPARNKALSVWGTVGASGLAAGVIIGGLLTTMSWRWVFLINLPLAVVCALAAPRLLPEGDRAARRRSPLNVPSGVLCTGTVLSAALALTQASTQGWTHASTLAGFGAAAVLLVAFVVQERRSPQPLVDPLLRRTRSLLVGCGSTAFYMASVGNQFFVVTLLVQQLRGYGPLAAGLAFLPMAVAIAVANSVSARIVAALGVRLALTLAFAADAVGLLLLAVQVHGDGYALNLLPGLLLTGFGHGVTYVSMFIAGTADIADRNQGVGSAMMTTAQYMSGALGVAILVLVLGPNPQAGDFGWAFATTAAAAGLGAVLSWSGLARRRSRSAAPAADLAEAPS
;
A
#
# COMPACT_ATOMS: atom_id res chain seq x y z
N MET A 1 -20.66 -41.96 9.99
CA MET A 1 -19.91 -41.64 8.76
C MET A 1 -20.06 -40.16 8.48
N THR A 2 -19.10 -39.34 8.91
CA THR A 2 -19.02 -37.91 8.61
C THR A 2 -18.22 -37.74 7.31
N PRO A 3 -18.74 -37.03 6.29
CA PRO A 3 -17.98 -36.81 5.06
C PRO A 3 -16.86 -35.82 5.34
N SER A 4 -15.62 -36.30 5.26
CA SER A 4 -14.41 -35.49 5.23
C SER A 4 -14.39 -34.69 3.93
N ALA A 5 -14.65 -33.38 4.02
CA ALA A 5 -14.50 -32.45 2.92
C ALA A 5 -13.01 -32.18 2.64
N THR A 6 -12.35 -33.07 1.91
CA THR A 6 -11.03 -32.80 1.34
C THR A 6 -11.21 -31.89 0.12
N GLY A 7 -11.02 -30.58 0.32
CA GLY A 7 -10.89 -29.63 -0.78
C GLY A 7 -9.68 -30.02 -1.67
N PRO A 8 -9.72 -29.73 -2.98
CA PRO A 8 -8.68 -30.17 -3.91
C PRO A 8 -7.33 -29.54 -3.54
N ALA A 9 -6.40 -30.36 -3.07
CA ALA A 9 -5.02 -29.96 -2.85
C ALA A 9 -4.37 -29.62 -4.20
N VAL A 10 -4.00 -28.37 -4.39
CA VAL A 10 -3.20 -27.91 -5.53
C VAL A 10 -1.90 -28.73 -5.58
N ARG A 11 -1.61 -29.42 -6.69
CA ARG A 11 -0.38 -30.21 -6.88
C ARG A 11 0.86 -29.32 -6.64
N SER A 12 1.89 -29.84 -5.98
CA SER A 12 3.03 -29.03 -5.48
C SER A 12 3.73 -28.15 -6.54
N ARG A 13 3.76 -28.57 -7.81
CA ARG A 13 4.32 -27.79 -8.93
C ARG A 13 3.49 -26.55 -9.31
N SER A 14 2.16 -26.57 -9.17
CA SER A 14 1.33 -25.40 -9.46
C SER A 14 1.29 -24.40 -8.30
N ALA A 15 1.58 -24.83 -7.06
CA ALA A 15 1.68 -23.93 -5.91
C ALA A 15 2.85 -22.93 -6.03
N GLY A 16 4.01 -23.37 -6.53
CA GLY A 16 5.15 -22.48 -6.78
C GLY A 16 4.86 -21.47 -7.89
N GLY A 17 4.27 -21.91 -9.01
CA GLY A 17 3.86 -21.04 -10.10
C GLY A 17 2.78 -20.03 -9.71
N ALA A 18 1.80 -20.44 -8.90
CA ALA A 18 0.79 -19.55 -8.34
C ALA A 18 1.43 -18.46 -7.47
N LEU A 19 2.32 -18.83 -6.55
CA LEU A 19 3.02 -17.86 -5.70
C LEU A 19 3.85 -16.88 -6.53
N ALA A 20 4.55 -17.37 -7.56
CA ALA A 20 5.35 -16.52 -8.44
C ALA A 20 4.50 -15.47 -9.16
N VAL A 21 3.37 -15.86 -9.76
CA VAL A 21 2.47 -14.91 -10.45
C VAL A 21 1.87 -13.88 -9.49
N LEU A 22 1.45 -14.32 -8.30
CA LEU A 22 0.89 -13.43 -7.28
C LEU A 22 1.95 -12.48 -6.70
N ALA A 23 3.18 -12.95 -6.54
CA ALA A 23 4.30 -12.14 -6.13
C ALA A 23 4.69 -11.11 -7.20
N VAL A 24 4.74 -11.48 -8.48
CA VAL A 24 5.01 -10.54 -9.59
C VAL A 24 3.92 -9.47 -9.70
N ALA A 25 2.65 -9.82 -9.50
CA ALA A 25 1.58 -8.82 -9.46
C ALA A 25 1.77 -7.83 -8.31
N GLN A 26 2.14 -8.30 -7.12
CA GLN A 26 2.46 -7.43 -5.99
C GLN A 26 3.70 -6.57 -6.22
N PHE A 27 4.73 -7.14 -6.85
CA PHE A 27 5.94 -6.43 -7.27
C PHE A 27 5.57 -5.30 -8.23
N LEU A 28 4.72 -5.58 -9.23
CA LEU A 28 4.25 -4.59 -10.20
C LEU A 28 3.52 -3.42 -9.51
N ILE A 29 2.56 -3.71 -8.62
CA ILE A 29 1.82 -2.66 -7.87
C ILE A 29 2.78 -1.78 -7.07
N ALA A 30 3.74 -2.40 -6.37
CA ALA A 30 4.69 -1.68 -5.53
C ALA A 30 5.74 -0.92 -6.36
N LEU A 31 6.24 -1.52 -7.43
CA LEU A 31 7.17 -0.90 -8.38
C LEU A 31 6.51 0.33 -9.00
N ASP A 32 5.30 0.21 -9.54
CA ASP A 32 4.59 1.32 -10.19
C ASP A 32 4.32 2.49 -9.23
N TYR A 33 4.07 2.18 -7.96
CA TYR A 33 3.88 3.20 -6.94
C TYR A 33 5.13 4.06 -6.73
N SER A 34 6.33 3.46 -6.66
CA SER A 34 7.56 4.19 -6.32
C SER A 34 8.37 4.67 -7.53
N ILE A 35 8.33 3.95 -8.64
CA ILE A 35 9.13 4.22 -9.84
C ILE A 35 8.87 5.62 -10.40
N VAL A 36 7.63 6.10 -10.28
CA VAL A 36 7.19 7.39 -10.81
C VAL A 36 7.83 8.56 -10.06
N TYR A 37 8.20 8.41 -8.78
CA TYR A 37 8.79 9.50 -8.01
C TYR A 37 10.09 10.01 -8.63
N ILE A 38 10.94 9.12 -9.12
CA ILE A 38 12.21 9.50 -9.73
C ILE A 38 12.04 10.09 -11.12
N ALA A 39 11.07 9.58 -11.89
CA ALA A 39 10.72 10.16 -13.19
C ALA A 39 9.99 11.51 -13.08
N LEU A 40 9.44 11.84 -11.92
CA LEU A 40 8.52 12.95 -11.74
C LEU A 40 9.09 14.31 -12.19
N PRO A 41 10.36 14.68 -11.89
CA PRO A 41 10.95 15.91 -12.41
C PRO A 41 11.05 15.92 -13.95
N SER A 42 11.47 14.81 -14.55
CA SER A 42 11.58 14.67 -16.02
C SER A 42 10.22 14.72 -16.70
N ILE A 43 9.20 14.05 -16.14
CA ILE A 43 7.81 14.12 -16.61
C ILE A 43 7.30 15.57 -16.57
N GLY A 44 7.55 16.25 -15.45
CA GLY A 44 7.12 17.64 -15.25
C GLY A 44 7.73 18.59 -16.27
N HIS A 45 9.03 18.43 -16.54
CA HIS A 45 9.75 19.24 -17.52
C HIS A 45 9.30 18.93 -18.97
N ASP A 46 9.33 17.66 -19.38
CA ASP A 46 9.06 17.25 -20.78
C ASP A 46 7.62 17.54 -21.22
N LEU A 47 6.65 17.48 -20.30
CA LEU A 47 5.24 17.75 -20.59
C LEU A 47 4.79 19.16 -20.16
N ALA A 48 5.74 20.00 -19.71
CA ALA A 48 5.47 21.34 -19.17
C ALA A 48 4.32 21.34 -18.13
N LEU A 49 4.35 20.39 -17.20
CA LEU A 49 3.29 20.22 -16.21
C LEU A 49 3.33 21.35 -15.17
N SER A 50 2.15 21.84 -14.81
CA SER A 50 1.98 22.61 -13.58
C SER A 50 2.34 21.77 -12.36
N GLN A 51 2.73 22.40 -11.26
CA GLN A 51 3.00 21.68 -10.00
C GLN A 51 1.79 20.88 -9.49
N SER A 52 0.59 21.43 -9.69
CA SER A 52 -0.66 20.71 -9.41
C SER A 52 -0.78 19.43 -10.23
N SER A 53 -0.42 19.47 -11.52
CA SER A 53 -0.45 18.29 -12.39
C SER A 53 0.60 17.26 -11.98
N VAL A 54 1.80 17.71 -11.61
CA VAL A 54 2.87 16.85 -11.08
C VAL A 54 2.41 16.09 -9.82
N GLN A 55 1.78 16.79 -8.87
CA GLN A 55 1.19 16.17 -7.69
C GLN A 55 0.12 15.13 -8.08
N TRP A 56 -0.73 15.46 -9.05
CA TRP A 56 -1.78 14.56 -9.52
C TRP A 56 -1.26 13.31 -10.25
N VAL A 57 -0.05 13.34 -10.84
CA VAL A 57 0.56 12.13 -11.41
C VAL A 57 0.75 11.07 -10.32
N VAL A 58 1.16 11.46 -9.11
CA VAL A 58 1.30 10.53 -7.98
C VAL A 58 -0.07 10.27 -7.34
N SER A 59 -0.78 11.32 -6.95
CA SER A 59 -2.02 11.21 -6.18
C SER A 59 -3.14 10.56 -6.96
N GLY A 60 -3.24 10.79 -8.28
CA GLY A 60 -4.28 10.20 -9.13
C GLY A 60 -4.29 8.67 -9.09
N TYR A 61 -3.12 8.05 -9.00
CA TYR A 61 -3.05 6.61 -8.76
C TYR A 61 -3.54 6.22 -7.37
N ALA A 62 -2.97 6.82 -6.32
CA ALA A 62 -3.25 6.44 -4.93
C ALA A 62 -4.71 6.68 -4.53
N VAL A 63 -5.31 7.77 -5.00
CA VAL A 63 -6.70 8.16 -4.70
C VAL A 63 -7.69 7.19 -5.33
N PHE A 64 -7.51 6.86 -6.61
CA PHE A 64 -8.37 5.89 -7.29
C PHE A 64 -8.10 4.48 -6.79
N PHE A 65 -6.86 4.16 -6.42
CA PHE A 65 -6.54 2.90 -5.76
C PHE A 65 -7.31 2.76 -4.44
N ALA A 66 -7.21 3.73 -3.54
CA ALA A 66 -7.90 3.70 -2.25
C ALA A 66 -9.43 3.71 -2.42
N GLY A 67 -9.96 4.60 -3.27
CA GLY A 67 -11.40 4.78 -3.45
C GLY A 67 -12.10 3.54 -4.01
N PHE A 68 -11.46 2.83 -4.93
CA PHE A 68 -12.05 1.64 -5.55
C PHE A 68 -11.69 0.34 -4.82
N LEU A 69 -10.83 0.34 -3.79
CA LEU A 69 -10.31 -0.90 -3.20
C LEU A 69 -11.40 -1.80 -2.61
N ILE A 70 -12.35 -1.20 -1.89
CA ILE A 70 -13.46 -1.93 -1.27
C ILE A 70 -14.40 -2.49 -2.35
N VAL A 71 -14.65 -1.71 -3.40
CA VAL A 71 -15.45 -2.14 -4.56
C VAL A 71 -14.74 -3.28 -5.30
N GLY A 72 -13.43 -3.16 -5.51
CA GLY A 72 -12.59 -4.20 -6.10
C GLY A 72 -12.63 -5.50 -5.31
N GLY A 73 -12.65 -5.43 -3.98
CA GLY A 73 -12.82 -6.59 -3.11
C GLY A 73 -14.13 -7.33 -3.36
N ARG A 74 -15.25 -6.60 -3.36
CA ARG A 74 -16.56 -7.20 -3.65
C ARG A 74 -16.72 -7.69 -5.08
N ALA A 75 -16.13 -6.98 -6.04
CA ALA A 75 -16.07 -7.42 -7.42
C ALA A 75 -15.29 -8.73 -7.53
N SER A 76 -14.18 -8.87 -6.81
CA SER A 76 -13.39 -10.10 -6.75
C SER A 76 -14.19 -11.26 -6.16
N ASP A 77 -14.96 -11.03 -5.09
CA ASP A 77 -15.85 -12.03 -4.51
C ASP A 77 -16.97 -12.46 -5.48
N ARG A 78 -17.51 -11.52 -6.26
CA ARG A 78 -18.62 -11.74 -7.19
C ARG A 78 -18.20 -12.43 -8.48
N PHE A 79 -17.21 -11.87 -9.18
CA PHE A 79 -16.79 -12.34 -10.50
C PHE A 79 -15.73 -13.45 -10.40
N GLY A 80 -15.11 -13.58 -9.23
CA GLY A 80 -14.06 -14.54 -8.95
C GLY A 80 -12.68 -13.91 -9.07
N PRO A 81 -11.77 -14.26 -8.15
CA PRO A 81 -10.52 -13.56 -8.01
C PRO A 81 -9.56 -13.83 -9.18
N ARG A 82 -9.61 -15.03 -9.80
CA ARG A 82 -8.81 -15.31 -11.02
C ARG A 82 -9.22 -14.44 -12.21
N THR A 83 -10.52 -14.29 -12.45
CA THR A 83 -11.02 -13.47 -13.58
C THR A 83 -10.65 -12.01 -13.38
N LEU A 84 -10.87 -11.49 -12.16
CA LEU A 84 -10.54 -10.10 -11.88
C LEU A 84 -9.03 -9.85 -11.85
N PHE A 85 -8.22 -10.81 -11.43
CA PHE A 85 -6.77 -10.73 -11.58
C PHE A 85 -6.37 -10.50 -13.05
N VAL A 86 -6.90 -11.30 -13.99
CA VAL A 86 -6.58 -11.15 -15.41
C VAL A 86 -7.07 -9.81 -15.96
N VAL A 87 -8.33 -9.45 -15.69
CA VAL A 87 -8.91 -8.17 -16.15
C VAL A 87 -8.12 -6.98 -15.60
N ALA A 88 -7.78 -7.01 -14.32
CA ALA A 88 -7.03 -5.93 -13.68
C ALA A 88 -5.60 -5.85 -14.23
N MET A 89 -4.92 -6.97 -14.46
CA MET A 89 -3.58 -6.96 -15.08
C MET A 89 -3.61 -6.39 -16.50
N LEU A 90 -4.60 -6.77 -17.32
CA LEU A 90 -4.76 -6.23 -18.66
C LEU A 90 -5.07 -4.72 -18.62
N LEU A 91 -5.99 -4.30 -17.74
CA LEU A 91 -6.30 -2.89 -17.55
C LEU A 91 -5.07 -2.10 -17.10
N PHE A 92 -4.28 -2.65 -16.17
CA PHE A 92 -3.04 -2.04 -15.70
C PHE A 92 -2.03 -1.89 -16.85
N GLY A 93 -1.86 -2.93 -17.67
CA GLY A 93 -0.98 -2.90 -18.84
C GLY A 93 -1.41 -1.87 -19.88
N VAL A 94 -2.69 -1.82 -20.23
CA VAL A 94 -3.25 -0.83 -21.17
C VAL A 94 -3.12 0.59 -20.62
N ALA A 95 -3.43 0.81 -19.35
CA ALA A 95 -3.26 2.11 -18.70
C ALA A 95 -1.80 2.53 -18.65
N SER A 96 -0.88 1.60 -18.40
CA SER A 96 0.57 1.86 -18.43
C SER A 96 1.05 2.20 -19.84
N LEU A 97 0.56 1.50 -20.88
CA LEU A 97 0.85 1.85 -22.26
C LEU A 97 0.35 3.26 -22.60
N ALA A 98 -0.87 3.61 -22.19
CA ALA A 98 -1.43 4.94 -22.37
C ALA A 98 -0.61 6.03 -21.65
N GLY A 99 -0.11 5.75 -20.44
CA GLY A 99 0.76 6.65 -19.68
C GLY A 99 2.13 6.86 -20.36
N GLY A 100 2.76 5.78 -20.84
CA GLY A 100 4.03 5.85 -21.57
C GLY A 100 3.92 6.57 -22.91
N LEU A 101 2.75 6.53 -23.55
CA LEU A 101 2.48 7.22 -24.82
C LEU A 101 1.81 8.59 -24.62
N ALA A 102 1.66 9.07 -23.39
CA ALA A 102 0.94 10.30 -23.12
C ALA A 102 1.63 11.51 -23.77
N PRO A 103 0.89 12.33 -24.56
CA PRO A 103 1.42 13.56 -25.15
C PRO A 103 1.36 14.77 -24.20
N GLY A 104 0.73 14.65 -23.02
CA GLY A 104 0.52 15.77 -22.11
C GLY A 104 -0.13 15.37 -20.78
N ALA A 105 -0.46 16.37 -19.96
CA ALA A 105 -0.98 16.20 -18.60
C ALA A 105 -2.26 15.36 -18.53
N ALA A 106 -3.31 15.75 -19.27
CA ALA A 106 -4.62 15.11 -19.20
C ALA A 106 -4.59 13.60 -19.50
N PRO A 107 -4.02 13.13 -20.64
CA PRO A 107 -3.95 11.69 -20.92
C PRO A 107 -3.09 10.92 -19.90
N LEU A 108 -2.00 11.52 -19.41
CA LEU A 108 -1.16 10.93 -18.36
C LEU A 108 -1.95 10.74 -17.05
N LEU A 109 -2.71 11.75 -16.65
CA LEU A 109 -3.53 11.72 -15.44
C LEU A 109 -4.65 10.69 -15.52
N VAL A 110 -5.31 10.58 -16.67
CA VAL A 110 -6.32 9.53 -16.93
C VAL A 110 -5.67 8.14 -16.85
N ALA A 111 -4.48 7.96 -17.44
CA ALA A 111 -3.74 6.72 -17.35
C ALA A 111 -3.40 6.36 -15.89
N ARG A 112 -2.93 7.32 -15.07
CA ARG A 112 -2.66 7.12 -13.64
C ARG A 112 -3.90 6.74 -12.86
N ALA A 113 -5.03 7.40 -13.11
CA ALA A 113 -6.30 7.05 -12.49
C ALA A 113 -6.72 5.62 -12.85
N ALA A 114 -6.60 5.24 -14.13
CA ALA A 114 -6.90 3.89 -14.60
C ALA A 114 -5.98 2.81 -13.99
N GLN A 115 -4.67 3.10 -13.84
CA GLN A 115 -3.75 2.23 -13.10
C GLN A 115 -4.16 2.07 -11.63
N GLY A 116 -4.61 3.16 -10.98
CA GLY A 116 -5.13 3.11 -9.62
C GLY A 116 -6.36 2.20 -9.50
N VAL A 117 -7.33 2.32 -10.42
CA VAL A 117 -8.50 1.43 -10.47
C VAL A 117 -8.09 -0.02 -10.73
N ALA A 118 -7.14 -0.26 -11.63
CA ALA A 118 -6.61 -1.59 -11.88
C ALA A 118 -5.98 -2.19 -10.62
N ALA A 119 -5.13 -1.43 -9.92
CA ALA A 119 -4.54 -1.85 -8.65
C ALA A 119 -5.60 -2.16 -7.58
N ALA A 120 -6.66 -1.34 -7.51
CA ALA A 120 -7.78 -1.52 -6.58
C ALA A 120 -8.52 -2.84 -6.76
N VAL A 121 -8.61 -3.31 -7.99
CA VAL A 121 -9.22 -4.59 -8.32
C VAL A 121 -8.21 -5.74 -8.14
N LEU A 122 -6.96 -5.52 -8.51
CA LEU A 122 -5.90 -6.51 -8.49
C LEU A 122 -5.52 -6.93 -7.07
N GLN A 123 -5.35 -5.96 -6.16
CA GLN A 123 -4.90 -6.20 -4.79
C GLN A 123 -5.78 -7.20 -4.00
N PRO A 124 -7.11 -7.03 -3.91
CA PRO A 124 -7.96 -7.99 -3.22
C PRO A 124 -8.05 -9.33 -3.95
N ALA A 125 -7.98 -9.33 -5.29
CA ALA A 125 -7.94 -10.56 -6.08
C ALA A 125 -6.68 -11.40 -5.77
N VAL A 126 -5.52 -10.75 -5.62
CA VAL A 126 -4.28 -11.41 -5.21
C VAL A 126 -4.42 -12.05 -3.83
N ILE A 127 -4.92 -11.32 -2.83
CA ILE A 127 -5.09 -11.85 -1.46
C ILE A 127 -6.09 -13.02 -1.46
N ALA A 128 -7.21 -12.90 -2.17
CA ALA A 128 -8.18 -13.98 -2.31
C ALA A 128 -7.57 -15.22 -2.98
N LEU A 129 -6.72 -15.05 -4.00
CA LEU A 129 -6.00 -16.15 -4.65
C LEU A 129 -4.96 -16.78 -3.73
N ILE A 130 -4.24 -16.01 -2.90
CA ILE A 130 -3.36 -16.58 -1.88
C ILE A 130 -4.17 -17.42 -0.89
N ASN A 131 -5.28 -16.89 -0.38
CA ASN A 131 -6.12 -17.57 0.61
C ASN A 131 -6.75 -18.87 0.08
N THR A 132 -7.07 -18.92 -1.22
CA THR A 132 -7.67 -20.08 -1.88
C THR A 132 -6.64 -21.07 -2.44
N SER A 133 -5.44 -20.61 -2.78
CA SER A 133 -4.37 -21.48 -3.31
C SER A 133 -3.53 -22.14 -2.21
N PHE A 134 -3.49 -21.54 -1.00
CA PHE A 134 -2.69 -22.04 0.12
C PHE A 134 -3.57 -22.34 1.34
N ALA A 135 -3.41 -23.56 1.87
CA ALA A 135 -4.09 -24.02 3.07
C ALA A 135 -3.77 -23.13 4.27
N THR A 136 -4.77 -22.93 5.14
CA THR A 136 -4.63 -22.16 6.39
C THR A 136 -3.48 -22.70 7.23
N GLY A 137 -2.73 -21.80 7.89
CA GLY A 137 -1.57 -22.14 8.71
C GLY A 137 -0.24 -21.82 8.03
N PRO A 138 0.83 -22.62 8.27
CA PRO A 138 2.19 -22.28 7.85
C PRO A 138 2.37 -21.98 6.36
N ALA A 139 1.67 -22.71 5.48
CA ALA A 139 1.77 -22.54 4.03
C ALA A 139 1.26 -21.18 3.56
N ARG A 140 0.05 -20.77 4.01
CA ARG A 140 -0.51 -19.45 3.71
C ARG A 140 0.31 -18.32 4.34
N ASN A 141 0.77 -18.49 5.59
CA ASN A 141 1.60 -17.49 6.25
C ASN A 141 2.91 -17.27 5.49
N LYS A 142 3.52 -18.34 4.99
CA LYS A 142 4.70 -18.25 4.12
C LYS A 142 4.39 -17.52 2.81
N ALA A 143 3.27 -17.82 2.16
CA ALA A 143 2.86 -17.15 0.93
C ALA A 143 2.61 -15.65 1.14
N LEU A 144 1.91 -15.27 2.20
CA LEU A 144 1.68 -13.87 2.60
C LEU A 144 2.99 -13.16 2.96
N SER A 145 3.92 -13.85 3.63
CA SER A 145 5.24 -13.30 3.93
C SER A 145 6.06 -13.05 2.66
N VAL A 146 6.08 -13.98 1.71
CA VAL A 146 6.74 -13.79 0.40
C VAL A 146 6.10 -12.64 -0.35
N TRP A 147 4.77 -12.59 -0.42
CA TRP A 147 4.02 -11.50 -1.03
C TRP A 147 4.37 -10.14 -0.42
N GLY A 148 4.34 -10.02 0.91
CA GLY A 148 4.68 -8.77 1.60
C GLY A 148 6.14 -8.36 1.39
N THR A 149 7.06 -9.32 1.42
CA THR A 149 8.49 -9.10 1.17
C THR A 149 8.70 -8.58 -0.25
N VAL A 150 8.08 -9.22 -1.25
CA VAL A 150 8.18 -8.81 -2.66
C VAL A 150 7.56 -7.45 -2.90
N GLY A 151 6.46 -7.11 -2.21
CA GLY A 151 5.90 -5.76 -2.24
C GLY A 151 6.87 -4.70 -1.71
N ALA A 152 7.46 -4.92 -0.54
CA ALA A 152 8.44 -3.99 0.02
C ALA A 152 9.70 -3.87 -0.86
N SER A 153 10.20 -4.99 -1.40
CA SER A 153 11.30 -5.00 -2.37
C SER A 153 10.92 -4.29 -3.67
N GLY A 154 9.66 -4.35 -4.10
CA GLY A 154 9.15 -3.65 -5.27
C GLY A 154 9.23 -2.14 -5.15
N LEU A 155 8.93 -1.58 -3.97
CA LEU A 155 9.09 -0.14 -3.70
C LEU A 155 10.54 0.31 -3.89
N ALA A 156 11.48 -0.45 -3.34
CA ALA A 156 12.92 -0.20 -3.46
C ALA A 156 13.44 -0.43 -4.89
N ALA A 157 13.04 -1.51 -5.54
CA ALA A 157 13.41 -1.79 -6.92
C ALA A 157 12.86 -0.71 -7.86
N GLY A 158 11.65 -0.21 -7.62
CA GLY A 158 11.03 0.84 -8.41
C GLY A 158 11.86 2.12 -8.44
N VAL A 159 12.45 2.57 -7.33
CA VAL A 159 13.33 3.75 -7.39
C VAL A 159 14.62 3.50 -8.18
N ILE A 160 15.25 2.35 -8.02
CA ILE A 160 16.50 2.03 -8.74
C ILE A 160 16.25 1.85 -10.24
N ILE A 161 15.27 1.00 -10.58
CA ILE A 161 14.85 0.74 -11.95
C ILE A 161 14.32 2.02 -12.60
N GLY A 162 13.56 2.83 -11.86
CA GLY A 162 13.06 4.13 -12.31
C GLY A 162 14.17 5.08 -12.67
N GLY A 163 15.19 5.18 -11.82
CA GLY A 163 16.40 5.95 -12.11
C GLY A 163 17.06 5.51 -13.41
N LEU A 164 17.28 4.20 -13.60
CA LEU A 164 17.85 3.65 -14.82
C LEU A 164 16.99 3.94 -16.05
N LEU A 165 15.69 3.63 -16.01
CA LEU A 165 14.79 3.80 -17.15
C LEU A 165 14.63 5.29 -17.52
N THR A 166 14.60 6.17 -16.53
CA THR A 166 14.47 7.62 -16.74
C THR A 166 15.67 8.21 -17.48
N THR A 167 16.87 7.61 -17.38
CA THR A 167 18.03 8.05 -18.18
C THR A 167 17.81 7.90 -19.69
N MET A 168 17.01 6.91 -20.11
CA MET A 168 16.66 6.70 -21.51
C MET A 168 15.44 7.55 -21.90
N SER A 169 14.35 7.39 -21.13
CA SER A 169 13.16 8.23 -21.21
C SER A 169 12.26 7.88 -20.04
N TRP A 170 11.65 8.88 -19.40
CA TRP A 170 10.63 8.65 -18.37
C TRP A 170 9.46 7.80 -18.87
N ARG A 171 9.22 7.72 -20.18
CA ARG A 171 8.15 6.88 -20.74
C ARG A 171 8.32 5.39 -20.42
N TRP A 172 9.56 4.93 -20.33
CA TRP A 172 9.87 3.53 -19.99
C TRP A 172 9.43 3.13 -18.59
N VAL A 173 9.32 4.10 -17.67
CA VAL A 173 8.79 3.88 -16.32
C VAL A 173 7.36 3.34 -16.34
N PHE A 174 6.57 3.72 -17.34
CA PHE A 174 5.25 3.13 -17.54
C PHE A 174 5.31 1.85 -18.37
N LEU A 175 6.09 1.83 -19.45
CA LEU A 175 6.13 0.71 -20.39
C LEU A 175 6.68 -0.59 -19.78
N ILE A 176 7.52 -0.53 -18.75
CA ILE A 176 8.01 -1.72 -18.04
C ILE A 176 6.90 -2.56 -17.40
N ASN A 177 5.76 -1.94 -17.08
CA ASN A 177 4.62 -2.66 -16.51
C ASN A 177 3.93 -3.55 -17.56
N LEU A 178 4.02 -3.22 -18.85
CA LEU A 178 3.34 -3.93 -19.92
C LEU A 178 3.79 -5.41 -20.04
N PRO A 179 5.08 -5.75 -20.12
CA PRO A 179 5.50 -7.16 -20.18
C PRO A 179 5.10 -7.92 -18.90
N LEU A 180 5.21 -7.31 -17.72
CA LEU A 180 4.80 -7.94 -16.46
C LEU A 180 3.29 -8.22 -16.43
N ALA A 181 2.49 -7.24 -16.86
CA ALA A 181 1.04 -7.34 -16.99
C ALA A 181 0.63 -8.49 -17.92
N VAL A 182 1.20 -8.54 -19.12
CA VAL A 182 0.89 -9.55 -20.14
C VAL A 182 1.30 -10.94 -19.67
N VAL A 183 2.52 -11.12 -19.15
CA VAL A 183 3.01 -12.43 -18.70
C VAL A 183 2.12 -12.99 -17.60
N CYS A 184 1.79 -12.19 -16.59
CA CYS A 184 0.91 -12.63 -15.50
C CYS A 184 -0.52 -12.89 -15.97
N ALA A 185 -1.08 -12.05 -16.85
CA ALA A 185 -2.41 -12.27 -17.41
C ALA A 185 -2.50 -13.59 -18.19
N LEU A 186 -1.45 -13.93 -18.96
CA LEU A 186 -1.37 -15.18 -19.73
C LEU A 186 -1.06 -16.41 -18.85
N ALA A 187 -0.31 -16.23 -17.76
CA ALA A 187 0.03 -17.30 -16.83
C ALA A 187 -1.12 -17.67 -15.88
N ALA A 188 -1.96 -16.69 -15.52
CA ALA A 188 -3.01 -16.84 -14.51
C ALA A 188 -4.01 -17.99 -14.81
N PRO A 189 -4.54 -18.20 -16.02
CA PRO A 189 -5.48 -19.29 -16.29
C PRO A 189 -4.89 -20.69 -16.05
N ARG A 190 -3.56 -20.84 -16.22
CA ARG A 190 -2.85 -22.10 -16.05
C ARG A 190 -2.37 -22.35 -14.62
N LEU A 191 -1.97 -21.29 -13.93
CA LEU A 191 -1.32 -21.39 -12.61
C LEU A 191 -2.26 -21.09 -11.43
N LEU A 192 -3.36 -20.38 -11.67
CA LEU A 192 -4.27 -19.95 -10.60
C LEU A 192 -5.58 -20.74 -10.65
N PRO A 193 -6.12 -21.14 -9.48
CA PRO A 193 -7.33 -21.95 -9.42
C PRO A 193 -8.54 -21.19 -9.96
N GLU A 194 -9.40 -21.90 -10.68
CA GLU A 194 -10.73 -21.39 -10.97
C GLU A 194 -11.61 -21.60 -9.73
N GLY A 195 -12.07 -20.51 -9.11
CA GLY A 195 -12.97 -20.62 -7.95
C GLY A 195 -14.31 -21.28 -8.29
N ASP A 196 -15.10 -21.65 -7.29
CA ASP A 196 -16.42 -22.22 -7.52
C ASP A 196 -17.39 -21.18 -8.14
N ARG A 197 -18.00 -21.50 -9.29
CA ARG A 197 -18.97 -20.62 -9.98
C ARG A 197 -20.30 -20.51 -9.22
N ALA A 198 -20.68 -21.53 -8.45
CA ALA A 198 -21.94 -21.53 -7.72
C ALA A 198 -21.89 -20.63 -6.48
N ALA A 199 -20.77 -20.65 -5.75
CA ALA A 199 -20.53 -19.75 -4.61
C ALA A 199 -20.51 -18.26 -5.04
N ARG A 200 -19.92 -17.96 -6.20
CA ARG A 200 -19.84 -16.62 -6.79
C ARG A 200 -21.20 -15.97 -7.07
N ARG A 201 -22.17 -16.77 -7.54
CA ARG A 201 -23.52 -16.29 -7.86
C ARG A 201 -24.32 -15.82 -6.64
N ARG A 202 -23.91 -16.17 -5.42
CA ARG A 202 -24.63 -15.88 -4.17
C ARG A 202 -24.17 -14.62 -3.42
N SER A 203 -23.08 -13.97 -3.83
CA SER A 203 -22.63 -12.70 -3.22
C SER A 203 -23.16 -11.52 -4.05
N PRO A 204 -24.24 -10.83 -3.66
CA PRO A 204 -24.70 -9.65 -4.37
C PRO A 204 -23.79 -8.45 -4.07
N LEU A 205 -23.62 -7.59 -5.08
CA LEU A 205 -22.86 -6.35 -4.95
C LEU A 205 -23.74 -5.30 -4.27
N ASN A 206 -23.33 -4.82 -3.10
CA ASN A 206 -23.93 -3.63 -2.51
C ASN A 206 -23.40 -2.38 -3.25
N VAL A 207 -23.88 -2.21 -4.48
CA VAL A 207 -23.49 -1.12 -5.38
C VAL A 207 -23.72 0.26 -4.74
N PRO A 208 -24.85 0.54 -4.05
CA PRO A 208 -25.05 1.83 -3.38
C PRO A 208 -23.96 2.15 -2.36
N SER A 209 -23.65 1.23 -1.44
CA SER A 209 -22.56 1.44 -0.49
C SER A 209 -21.21 1.61 -1.19
N GLY A 210 -20.98 0.89 -2.30
CA GLY A 210 -19.74 0.98 -3.07
C GLY A 210 -19.55 2.34 -3.73
N VAL A 211 -20.60 2.86 -4.37
CA VAL A 211 -20.61 4.19 -5.00
C VAL A 211 -20.42 5.28 -3.96
N LEU A 212 -21.14 5.19 -2.83
CA LEU A 212 -21.02 6.19 -1.76
C LEU A 212 -19.63 6.19 -1.14
N CYS A 213 -19.07 5.02 -0.84
CA CYS A 213 -17.72 4.91 -0.27
C CYS A 213 -16.64 5.43 -1.23
N THR A 214 -16.70 5.01 -2.51
CA THR A 214 -15.77 5.50 -3.54
C THR A 214 -15.90 7.01 -3.70
N GLY A 215 -17.14 7.52 -3.78
CA GLY A 215 -17.43 8.94 -3.88
C GLY A 215 -16.86 9.72 -2.70
N THR A 216 -17.02 9.25 -1.46
CA THR A 216 -16.42 9.89 -0.27
C THR A 216 -14.92 10.04 -0.42
N VAL A 217 -14.21 8.96 -0.77
CA VAL A 217 -12.74 8.98 -0.87
C VAL A 217 -12.27 9.89 -2.01
N LEU A 218 -12.91 9.80 -3.18
CA LEU A 218 -12.58 10.65 -4.33
C LEU A 218 -12.87 12.12 -4.05
N SER A 219 -14.03 12.45 -3.48
CA SER A 219 -14.40 13.84 -3.13
C SER A 219 -13.47 14.42 -2.07
N ALA A 220 -13.11 13.64 -1.04
CA ALA A 220 -12.17 14.10 -0.02
C ALA A 220 -10.78 14.39 -0.61
N ALA A 221 -10.27 13.50 -1.45
CA ALA A 221 -8.98 13.70 -2.12
C ALA A 221 -8.98 14.88 -3.10
N LEU A 222 -10.06 15.05 -3.87
CA LEU A 222 -10.25 16.21 -4.76
C LEU A 222 -10.30 17.52 -3.96
N ALA A 223 -10.99 17.54 -2.82
CA ALA A 223 -11.08 18.70 -1.94
C ALA A 223 -9.71 19.08 -1.37
N LEU A 224 -8.95 18.11 -0.88
CA LEU A 224 -7.58 18.32 -0.38
C LEU A 224 -6.65 18.90 -1.44
N THR A 225 -6.75 18.39 -2.67
CA THR A 225 -5.90 18.88 -3.75
C THR A 225 -6.28 20.31 -4.17
N GLN A 226 -7.58 20.63 -4.16
CA GLN A 226 -8.03 22.01 -4.34
C GLN A 226 -7.57 22.90 -3.19
N ALA A 227 -7.57 22.41 -1.95
CA ALA A 227 -7.04 23.13 -0.80
C ALA A 227 -5.56 23.51 -1.01
N SER A 228 -4.77 22.59 -1.58
CA SER A 228 -3.35 22.84 -1.84
C SER A 228 -3.06 23.83 -2.97
N THR A 229 -4.02 24.07 -3.86
CA THR A 229 -3.82 24.92 -5.06
C THR A 229 -4.57 26.24 -5.00
N GLN A 230 -5.78 26.24 -4.43
CA GLN A 230 -6.69 27.38 -4.36
C GLN A 230 -6.85 27.90 -2.92
N GLY A 231 -6.34 27.15 -1.93
CA GLY A 231 -6.47 27.48 -0.51
C GLY A 231 -7.64 26.77 0.19
N TRP A 232 -7.52 26.70 1.52
CA TRP A 232 -8.47 25.99 2.40
C TRP A 232 -9.86 26.64 2.46
N THR A 233 -9.93 27.96 2.30
CA THR A 233 -11.17 28.74 2.40
C THR A 233 -11.86 28.96 1.06
N HIS A 234 -11.26 28.48 -0.03
CA HIS A 234 -11.85 28.64 -1.37
C HIS A 234 -13.18 27.86 -1.47
N ALA A 235 -14.17 28.45 -2.14
CA ALA A 235 -15.53 27.90 -2.18
C ALA A 235 -15.58 26.47 -2.74
N SER A 236 -14.76 26.17 -3.75
CA SER A 236 -14.67 24.83 -4.35
C SER A 236 -14.04 23.79 -3.41
N THR A 237 -13.03 24.18 -2.62
CA THR A 237 -12.41 23.35 -1.57
C THR A 237 -13.44 23.00 -0.50
N LEU A 238 -14.15 24.01 0.00
CA LEU A 238 -15.20 23.84 1.01
C LEU A 238 -16.37 23.00 0.47
N ALA A 239 -16.79 23.22 -0.78
CA ALA A 239 -17.83 22.42 -1.43
C ALA A 239 -17.39 20.96 -1.59
N GLY A 240 -16.12 20.71 -1.94
CA GLY A 240 -15.56 19.37 -2.03
C GLY A 240 -15.57 18.63 -0.68
N PHE A 241 -15.16 19.30 0.40
CA PHE A 241 -15.24 18.73 1.75
C PHE A 241 -16.69 18.53 2.20
N GLY A 242 -17.59 19.46 1.87
CA GLY A 242 -19.03 19.32 2.10
C GLY A 242 -19.60 18.09 1.39
N ALA A 243 -19.27 17.90 0.12
CA ALA A 243 -19.66 16.73 -0.65
C ALA A 243 -19.12 15.43 -0.05
N ALA A 244 -17.84 15.41 0.34
CA ALA A 244 -17.24 14.25 1.00
C ALA A 244 -17.95 13.91 2.32
N ALA A 245 -18.28 14.90 3.13
CA ALA A 245 -19.01 14.73 4.39
C ALA A 245 -20.43 14.20 4.16
N VAL A 246 -21.16 14.75 3.20
CA VAL A 246 -22.51 14.29 2.83
C VAL A 246 -22.47 12.84 2.33
N LEU A 247 -21.53 12.52 1.44
CA LEU A 247 -21.35 11.17 0.92
C LEU A 247 -20.97 10.18 2.03
N LEU A 248 -20.13 10.61 2.99
CA LEU A 248 -19.77 9.78 4.14
C LEU A 248 -20.97 9.49 5.04
N VAL A 249 -21.79 10.50 5.33
CA VAL A 249 -23.02 10.32 6.14
C VAL A 249 -23.97 9.40 5.40
N ALA A 250 -24.20 9.62 4.11
CA ALA A 250 -25.04 8.76 3.27
C ALA A 250 -24.51 7.31 3.24
N PHE A 251 -23.19 7.13 3.08
CA PHE A 251 -22.54 5.83 3.16
C PHE A 251 -22.83 5.16 4.49
N VAL A 252 -22.56 5.82 5.62
CA VAL A 252 -22.77 5.25 6.96
C VAL A 252 -24.24 4.88 7.21
N VAL A 253 -25.19 5.71 6.77
CA VAL A 253 -26.63 5.43 6.90
C VAL A 253 -27.02 4.23 6.05
N GLN A 254 -26.64 4.21 4.77
CA GLN A 254 -26.91 3.10 3.86
C GLN A 254 -26.31 1.79 4.37
N GLU A 255 -25.09 1.87 4.87
CA GLU A 255 -24.30 0.75 5.36
C GLU A 255 -24.79 0.23 6.73
N ARG A 256 -25.53 1.02 7.49
CA ARG A 256 -26.26 0.58 8.70
C ARG A 256 -27.61 -0.04 8.40
N ARG A 257 -28.26 0.37 7.30
CA ARG A 257 -29.58 -0.13 6.87
C ARG A 257 -29.49 -1.32 5.92
N SER A 258 -28.34 -1.50 5.27
CA SER A 258 -28.15 -2.56 4.29
C SER A 258 -28.20 -3.95 4.95
N PRO A 259 -28.99 -4.89 4.41
CA PRO A 259 -28.95 -6.29 4.83
C PRO A 259 -27.58 -6.95 4.58
N GLN A 260 -26.77 -6.37 3.71
CA GLN A 260 -25.46 -6.87 3.31
C GLN A 260 -24.42 -5.73 3.31
N PRO A 261 -24.00 -5.25 4.50
CA PRO A 261 -23.02 -4.18 4.62
C PRO A 261 -21.70 -4.59 3.94
N LEU A 262 -21.03 -3.64 3.28
CA LEU A 262 -19.64 -3.77 2.81
C LEU A 262 -18.67 -4.17 3.92
N VAL A 263 -18.80 -3.52 5.09
CA VAL A 263 -17.99 -3.74 6.28
C VAL A 263 -18.88 -4.35 7.37
N ASP A 264 -18.58 -5.60 7.73
CA ASP A 264 -19.23 -6.31 8.83
C ASP A 264 -19.24 -5.44 10.11
N PRO A 265 -20.40 -5.20 10.75
CA PRO A 265 -20.51 -4.38 11.96
C PRO A 265 -19.57 -4.80 13.08
N LEU A 266 -19.23 -6.10 13.18
CA LEU A 266 -18.29 -6.60 14.17
C LEU A 266 -16.90 -6.01 13.97
N LEU A 267 -16.45 -5.89 12.72
CA LEU A 267 -15.15 -5.31 12.37
C LEU A 267 -15.03 -3.85 12.79
N ARG A 268 -16.14 -3.10 12.80
CA ARG A 268 -16.15 -1.68 13.20
C ARG A 268 -15.80 -1.46 14.67
N ARG A 269 -15.94 -2.50 15.50
CA ARG A 269 -15.63 -2.47 16.94
C ARG A 269 -14.38 -3.28 17.29
N THR A 270 -13.79 -3.99 16.33
CA THR A 270 -12.58 -4.77 16.54
C THR A 270 -11.38 -3.84 16.75
N ARG A 271 -10.94 -3.71 18.01
CA ARG A 271 -9.88 -2.79 18.41
C ARG A 271 -8.56 -3.03 17.67
N SER A 272 -8.17 -4.29 17.47
CA SER A 272 -6.98 -4.63 16.67
C SER A 272 -7.06 -4.08 15.26
N LEU A 273 -8.20 -4.26 14.57
CA LEU A 273 -8.41 -3.71 13.23
C LEU A 273 -8.36 -2.18 13.21
N LEU A 274 -8.99 -1.49 14.16
CA LEU A 274 -8.94 -0.03 14.24
C LEU A 274 -7.50 0.47 14.41
N VAL A 275 -6.73 -0.17 15.29
CA VAL A 275 -5.30 0.13 15.47
C VAL A 275 -4.50 -0.22 14.22
N GLY A 276 -4.82 -1.32 13.55
CA GLY A 276 -4.24 -1.73 12.27
C GLY A 276 -4.44 -0.67 11.18
N CYS A 277 -5.68 -0.22 10.96
CA CYS A 277 -5.99 0.84 10.01
C CYS A 277 -5.30 2.16 10.34
N GLY A 278 -5.24 2.53 11.63
CA GLY A 278 -4.49 3.73 12.04
C GLY A 278 -2.99 3.57 11.84
N SER A 279 -2.44 2.38 12.10
CA SER A 279 -1.02 2.09 11.90
C SER A 279 -0.66 2.13 10.41
N THR A 280 -1.46 1.52 9.53
CA THR A 280 -1.20 1.59 8.09
C THR A 280 -1.31 3.00 7.53
N ALA A 281 -2.24 3.81 8.05
CA ALA A 281 -2.35 5.22 7.72
C ALA A 281 -1.10 6.01 8.16
N PHE A 282 -0.69 5.92 9.43
CA PHE A 282 0.50 6.61 9.93
C PHE A 282 1.79 6.15 9.26
N TYR A 283 1.89 4.87 8.90
CA TYR A 283 3.00 4.36 8.09
C TYR A 283 3.08 5.06 6.73
N MET A 284 1.97 5.20 6.01
CA MET A 284 1.99 5.93 4.73
C MET A 284 2.19 7.43 4.87
N ALA A 285 1.62 8.04 5.90
CA ALA A 285 1.84 9.47 6.20
C ALA A 285 3.29 9.80 6.59
N SER A 286 4.08 8.80 7.01
CA SER A 286 5.47 8.96 7.40
C SER A 286 6.44 8.40 6.36
N VAL A 287 7.02 7.21 6.60
CA VAL A 287 8.02 6.57 5.75
C VAL A 287 7.48 6.12 4.40
N GLY A 288 6.17 5.99 4.24
CA GLY A 288 5.56 5.77 2.93
C GLY A 288 5.76 6.94 1.95
N ASN A 289 5.62 8.16 2.45
CA ASN A 289 5.83 9.38 1.68
C ASN A 289 7.28 9.89 1.70
N GLN A 290 8.18 9.25 2.46
CA GLN A 290 9.60 9.58 2.47
C GLN A 290 10.25 9.46 1.09
N PHE A 291 9.82 8.50 0.26
CA PHE A 291 10.34 8.35 -1.11
C PHE A 291 10.12 9.63 -1.93
N PHE A 292 8.98 10.29 -1.77
CA PHE A 292 8.69 11.57 -2.42
C PHE A 292 9.65 12.67 -1.95
N VAL A 293 9.74 12.89 -0.63
CA VAL A 293 10.55 13.97 -0.03
C VAL A 293 12.04 13.78 -0.32
N VAL A 294 12.57 12.56 -0.13
CA VAL A 294 13.99 12.26 -0.38
C VAL A 294 14.30 12.39 -1.87
N THR A 295 13.42 11.95 -2.76
CA THR A 295 13.65 12.08 -4.21
C THR A 295 13.74 13.55 -4.63
N LEU A 296 12.82 14.39 -4.16
CA LEU A 296 12.87 15.83 -4.43
C LEU A 296 14.10 16.48 -3.81
N LEU A 297 14.47 16.11 -2.58
CA LEU A 297 15.68 16.61 -1.93
C LEU A 297 16.92 16.32 -2.78
N VAL A 298 17.13 15.06 -3.17
CA VAL A 298 18.35 14.69 -3.88
C VAL A 298 18.38 15.22 -5.32
N GLN A 299 17.24 15.26 -6.02
CA GLN A 299 17.21 15.71 -7.42
C GLN A 299 17.09 17.24 -7.56
N GLN A 300 16.20 17.89 -6.81
CA GLN A 300 15.96 19.33 -6.96
C GLN A 300 16.93 20.18 -6.12
N LEU A 301 17.17 19.82 -4.86
CA LEU A 301 18.05 20.60 -3.99
C LEU A 301 19.52 20.23 -4.18
N ARG A 302 19.84 18.92 -4.28
CA ARG A 302 21.23 18.43 -4.38
C ARG A 302 21.70 18.13 -5.81
N GLY A 303 20.83 18.28 -6.81
CA GLY A 303 21.19 18.16 -8.23
C GLY A 303 21.58 16.76 -8.70
N TYR A 304 21.17 15.70 -7.99
CA TYR A 304 21.47 14.32 -8.41
C TYR A 304 20.72 14.00 -9.71
N GLY A 305 21.42 13.38 -10.66
CA GLY A 305 20.75 12.78 -11.82
C GLY A 305 19.85 11.60 -11.43
N PRO A 306 18.90 11.18 -12.30
CA PRO A 306 17.91 10.15 -11.96
C PRO A 306 18.49 8.82 -11.48
N LEU A 307 19.56 8.34 -12.13
CA LEU A 307 20.23 7.09 -11.73
C LEU A 307 20.90 7.23 -10.35
N ALA A 308 21.58 8.36 -10.10
CA ALA A 308 22.21 8.63 -8.80
C ALA A 308 21.17 8.74 -7.68
N ALA A 309 20.02 9.38 -7.96
CA ALA A 309 18.88 9.43 -7.03
C ALA A 309 18.31 8.03 -6.74
N GLY A 310 18.18 7.16 -7.75
CA GLY A 310 17.77 5.76 -7.56
C GLY A 310 18.75 4.97 -6.70
N LEU A 311 20.05 5.08 -6.98
CA LEU A 311 21.11 4.42 -6.21
C LEU A 311 21.21 4.94 -4.76
N ALA A 312 20.85 6.20 -4.51
CA ALA A 312 20.81 6.77 -3.17
C ALA A 312 19.84 6.03 -2.23
N PHE A 313 18.84 5.32 -2.75
CA PHE A 313 17.92 4.50 -1.95
C PHE A 313 18.42 3.06 -1.72
N LEU A 314 19.50 2.62 -2.36
CA LEU A 314 19.96 1.24 -2.27
C LEU A 314 20.25 0.79 -0.82
N PRO A 315 20.91 1.59 0.04
CA PRO A 315 21.12 1.20 1.44
C PRO A 315 19.81 1.05 2.22
N MET A 316 18.84 1.94 1.97
CA MET A 316 17.50 1.85 2.56
C MET A 316 16.80 0.56 2.12
N ALA A 317 16.88 0.22 0.83
CA ALA A 317 16.32 -1.01 0.28
C ALA A 317 16.89 -2.27 0.96
N VAL A 318 18.21 -2.31 1.15
CA VAL A 318 18.88 -3.40 1.87
C VAL A 318 18.40 -3.46 3.32
N ALA A 319 18.31 -2.32 4.02
CA ALA A 319 17.80 -2.26 5.39
C ALA A 319 16.36 -2.78 5.51
N ILE A 320 15.47 -2.41 4.57
CA ILE A 320 14.08 -2.91 4.49
C ILE A 320 14.07 -4.43 4.31
N ALA A 321 14.87 -4.95 3.38
CA ALA A 321 14.92 -6.39 3.11
C ALA A 321 15.40 -7.17 4.34
N VAL A 322 16.47 -6.70 4.99
CA VAL A 322 16.98 -7.28 6.24
C VAL A 322 15.90 -7.25 7.32
N ALA A 323 15.29 -6.09 7.57
CA ALA A 323 14.24 -5.91 8.56
C ALA A 323 13.03 -6.83 8.33
N ASN A 324 12.57 -6.96 7.08
CA ASN A 324 11.48 -7.88 6.72
C ASN A 324 11.83 -9.34 7.07
N SER A 325 13.06 -9.76 6.78
CA SER A 325 13.50 -11.14 7.03
C SER A 325 13.55 -11.50 8.52
N VAL A 326 13.78 -10.52 9.39
CA VAL A 326 13.85 -10.71 10.85
C VAL A 326 12.58 -10.29 11.59
N SER A 327 11.64 -9.61 10.92
CA SER A 327 10.45 -9.02 11.55
C SER A 327 9.61 -10.04 12.32
N ALA A 328 9.38 -11.23 11.76
CA ALA A 328 8.65 -12.28 12.46
C ALA A 328 9.34 -12.74 13.76
N ARG A 329 10.68 -12.77 13.80
CA ARG A 329 11.46 -13.09 15.00
C ARG A 329 11.38 -11.98 16.03
N ILE A 330 11.45 -10.72 15.58
CA ILE A 330 11.28 -9.54 16.44
C ILE A 330 9.90 -9.54 17.09
N VAL A 331 8.84 -9.79 16.30
CA VAL A 331 7.46 -9.89 16.80
C VAL A 331 7.30 -11.06 17.77
N ALA A 332 7.93 -12.21 17.52
CA ALA A 332 7.89 -13.35 18.43
C ALA A 332 8.61 -13.06 19.77
N ALA A 333 9.75 -12.36 19.73
CA ALA A 333 10.55 -12.06 20.92
C ALA A 333 9.98 -10.91 21.76
N LEU A 334 9.55 -9.82 21.12
CA LEU A 334 9.12 -8.59 21.81
C LEU A 334 7.59 -8.49 21.96
N GLY A 335 6.84 -9.32 21.22
CA GLY A 335 5.42 -9.14 21.02
C GLY A 335 5.10 -8.02 20.03
N VAL A 336 3.98 -8.16 19.30
CA VAL A 336 3.59 -7.24 18.22
C VAL A 336 3.47 -5.77 18.68
N ARG A 337 3.02 -5.54 19.92
CA ARG A 337 2.87 -4.18 20.47
C ARG A 337 4.21 -3.45 20.56
N LEU A 338 5.20 -4.08 21.19
CA LEU A 338 6.50 -3.44 21.40
C LEU A 338 7.29 -3.37 20.09
N ALA A 339 7.24 -4.43 19.26
CA ALA A 339 7.88 -4.45 17.96
C ALA A 339 7.40 -3.30 17.06
N LEU A 340 6.07 -3.11 16.95
CA LEU A 340 5.50 -2.04 16.13
C LEU A 340 5.78 -0.64 16.69
N THR A 341 5.68 -0.44 18.01
CA THR A 341 6.03 0.85 18.63
C THR A 341 7.49 1.23 18.42
N LEU A 342 8.42 0.29 18.61
CA LEU A 342 9.85 0.55 18.42
C LEU A 342 10.19 0.80 16.95
N ALA A 343 9.53 0.11 16.03
CA ALA A 343 9.71 0.32 14.59
C ALA A 343 9.27 1.74 14.17
N PHE A 344 8.08 2.18 14.58
CA PHE A 344 7.63 3.56 14.36
C PHE A 344 8.52 4.61 15.04
N ALA A 345 9.05 4.31 16.23
CA ALA A 345 9.99 5.20 16.90
C ALA A 345 11.31 5.32 16.12
N ALA A 346 11.83 4.21 15.59
CA ALA A 346 12.99 4.22 14.70
C ALA A 346 12.72 5.02 13.42
N ASP A 347 11.54 4.83 12.81
CA ASP A 347 11.08 5.62 11.66
C ASP A 347 11.07 7.13 11.98
N ALA A 348 10.49 7.53 13.12
CA ALA A 348 10.45 8.93 13.54
C ALA A 348 11.85 9.51 13.75
N VAL A 349 12.74 8.79 14.45
CA VAL A 349 14.12 9.24 14.67
C VAL A 349 14.88 9.35 13.35
N GLY A 350 14.74 8.38 12.46
CA GLY A 350 15.41 8.40 11.16
C GLY A 350 14.96 9.58 10.28
N LEU A 351 13.66 9.89 10.29
CA LEU A 351 13.11 11.07 9.61
C LEU A 351 13.59 12.37 10.25
N LEU A 352 13.68 12.45 11.58
CA LEU A 352 14.25 13.63 12.27
C LEU A 352 15.74 13.82 11.96
N LEU A 353 16.50 12.72 11.84
CA LEU A 353 17.91 12.80 11.41
C LEU A 353 18.01 13.42 10.02
N LEU A 354 17.15 13.01 9.08
CA LEU A 354 17.08 13.63 7.75
C LEU A 354 16.66 15.11 7.81
N ALA A 355 15.72 15.46 8.69
CA ALA A 355 15.27 16.83 8.90
C ALA A 355 16.42 17.75 9.38
N VAL A 356 17.19 17.30 10.37
CA VAL A 356 18.29 18.07 10.95
C VAL A 356 19.47 18.18 9.98
N GLN A 357 19.73 17.11 9.23
CA GLN A 357 20.88 17.03 8.33
C GLN A 357 20.63 17.57 6.92
N VAL A 358 19.49 18.22 6.70
CA VAL A 358 19.06 18.69 5.37
C VAL A 358 20.06 19.66 4.72
N HIS A 359 20.74 20.48 5.52
CA HIS A 359 21.73 21.47 5.09
C HIS A 359 23.12 20.89 4.77
N GLY A 360 23.37 19.63 5.12
CA GLY A 360 24.69 19.02 4.89
C GLY A 360 24.75 18.24 3.58
N ASP A 361 25.83 18.43 2.81
CA ASP A 361 25.95 17.89 1.45
C ASP A 361 26.38 16.41 1.38
N GLY A 362 27.00 15.89 2.45
CA GLY A 362 27.60 14.56 2.47
C GLY A 362 26.57 13.42 2.55
N TYR A 363 26.53 12.54 1.55
CA TYR A 363 25.63 11.38 1.56
C TYR A 363 25.82 10.50 2.80
N ALA A 364 27.07 10.17 3.15
CA ALA A 364 27.39 9.23 4.23
C ALA A 364 27.02 9.73 5.63
N LEU A 365 27.13 11.04 5.88
CA LEU A 365 26.84 11.62 7.20
C LEU A 365 25.43 12.19 7.29
N ASN A 366 24.91 12.77 6.20
CA ASN A 366 23.69 13.55 6.23
C ASN A 366 22.45 12.78 5.75
N LEU A 367 22.61 11.77 4.89
CA LEU A 367 21.48 10.97 4.37
C LEU A 367 21.49 9.54 4.86
N LEU A 368 22.64 8.86 4.76
CA LEU A 368 22.76 7.43 4.98
C LEU A 368 22.26 6.96 6.37
N PRO A 369 22.57 7.62 7.50
CA PRO A 369 22.10 7.17 8.81
C PRO A 369 20.58 7.21 8.93
N GLY A 370 19.95 8.29 8.44
CA GLY A 370 18.51 8.44 8.40
C GLY A 370 17.84 7.42 7.49
N LEU A 371 18.40 7.18 6.30
CA LEU A 371 17.93 6.18 5.34
C LEU A 371 18.04 4.73 5.86
N LEU A 372 19.13 4.39 6.55
CA LEU A 372 19.28 3.04 7.15
C LEU A 372 18.31 2.82 8.30
N LEU A 373 18.15 3.82 9.18
CA LEU A 373 17.27 3.72 10.34
C LEU A 373 15.80 3.64 9.93
N THR A 374 15.37 4.54 9.03
CA THR A 374 14.02 4.48 8.43
C THR A 374 13.82 3.22 7.61
N GLY A 375 14.82 2.76 6.85
CA GLY A 375 14.70 1.51 6.10
C GLY A 375 14.48 0.29 7.01
N PHE A 376 15.18 0.21 8.12
CA PHE A 376 14.97 -0.87 9.09
C PHE A 376 13.61 -0.77 9.78
N GLY A 377 13.23 0.42 10.27
CA GLY A 377 11.93 0.66 10.88
C GLY A 377 10.78 0.31 9.93
N HIS A 378 10.85 0.77 8.68
CA HIS A 378 9.89 0.54 7.62
C HIS A 378 9.60 -0.96 7.40
N GLY A 379 10.64 -1.81 7.32
CA GLY A 379 10.44 -3.26 7.14
C GLY A 379 9.75 -3.92 8.34
N VAL A 380 10.14 -3.55 9.56
CA VAL A 380 9.48 -4.08 10.77
C VAL A 380 8.04 -3.57 10.89
N THR A 381 7.81 -2.27 10.69
CA THR A 381 6.51 -1.59 10.73
C THR A 381 5.54 -2.23 9.73
N TYR A 382 5.95 -2.41 8.48
CA TYR A 382 5.09 -2.93 7.41
C TYR A 382 4.53 -4.31 7.72
N VAL A 383 5.37 -5.23 8.18
CA VAL A 383 4.92 -6.58 8.54
C VAL A 383 4.09 -6.56 9.83
N SER A 384 4.54 -5.81 10.83
CA SER A 384 3.94 -5.80 12.18
C SER A 384 2.55 -5.17 12.20
N MET A 385 2.31 -4.13 11.39
CA MET A 385 1.00 -3.47 11.33
C MET A 385 -0.10 -4.41 10.82
N PHE A 386 0.18 -5.24 9.81
CA PHE A 386 -0.76 -6.25 9.31
C PHE A 386 -1.01 -7.36 10.34
N ILE A 387 0.04 -7.87 11.00
CA ILE A 387 -0.09 -8.84 12.08
C ILE A 387 -0.97 -8.28 13.22
N ALA A 388 -0.72 -7.02 13.62
CA ALA A 388 -1.47 -6.36 14.68
C ALA A 388 -2.94 -6.17 14.29
N GLY A 389 -3.18 -5.70 13.08
CA GLY A 389 -4.51 -5.34 12.58
C GLY A 389 -5.44 -6.52 12.36
N THR A 390 -4.90 -7.69 12.02
CA THR A 390 -5.69 -8.87 11.70
C THR A 390 -5.80 -9.89 12.85
N ALA A 391 -5.16 -9.62 13.99
CA ALA A 391 -5.01 -10.58 15.09
C ALA A 391 -6.34 -11.09 15.68
N ASP A 392 -7.37 -10.25 15.75
CA ASP A 392 -8.70 -10.63 16.31
C ASP A 392 -9.80 -10.69 15.22
N ILE A 393 -9.40 -10.85 13.95
CA ILE A 393 -10.34 -10.98 12.82
C ILE A 393 -10.56 -12.46 12.51
N ALA A 394 -11.82 -12.89 12.43
CA ALA A 394 -12.15 -14.25 12.00
C ALA A 394 -11.68 -14.52 10.56
N ASP A 395 -11.25 -15.75 10.25
CA ASP A 395 -10.70 -16.15 8.94
C ASP A 395 -11.55 -15.70 7.73
N ARG A 396 -12.88 -15.83 7.85
CA ARG A 396 -13.84 -15.40 6.82
C ARG A 396 -13.81 -13.89 6.50
N ASN A 397 -13.36 -13.08 7.47
CA ASN A 397 -13.34 -11.62 7.39
C ASN A 397 -11.90 -11.06 7.20
N GLN A 398 -10.87 -11.92 7.15
CA GLN A 398 -9.47 -11.52 6.99
C GLN A 398 -9.23 -10.68 5.71
N GLY A 399 -9.91 -11.02 4.62
CA GLY A 399 -9.84 -10.27 3.36
C GLY A 399 -10.39 -8.84 3.50
N VAL A 400 -11.55 -8.68 4.14
CA VAL A 400 -12.17 -7.37 4.38
C VAL A 400 -11.31 -6.52 5.32
N GLY A 401 -10.80 -7.10 6.40
CA GLY A 401 -9.90 -6.42 7.33
C GLY A 401 -8.64 -5.90 6.64
N SER A 402 -7.96 -6.75 5.87
CA SER A 402 -6.76 -6.37 5.11
C SER A 402 -7.04 -5.29 4.07
N ALA A 403 -8.20 -5.35 3.40
CA ALA A 403 -8.63 -4.33 2.46
C ALA A 403 -8.88 -2.98 3.15
N MET A 404 -9.52 -2.96 4.33
CA MET A 404 -9.71 -1.73 5.10
C MET A 404 -8.37 -1.09 5.50
N MET A 405 -7.42 -1.91 5.97
CA MET A 405 -6.09 -1.45 6.34
C MET A 405 -5.31 -0.88 5.15
N THR A 406 -5.38 -1.56 4.00
CA THR A 406 -4.74 -1.09 2.76
C THR A 406 -5.43 0.16 2.20
N THR A 407 -6.74 0.29 2.38
CA THR A 407 -7.48 1.52 2.00
C THR A 407 -6.98 2.71 2.84
N ALA A 408 -6.90 2.52 4.16
CA ALA A 408 -6.40 3.54 5.08
C ALA A 408 -4.96 3.95 4.74
N GLN A 409 -4.13 2.96 4.38
CA GLN A 409 -2.76 3.16 3.92
C GLN A 409 -2.69 4.14 2.73
N TYR A 410 -3.27 3.79 1.59
CA TYR A 410 -3.12 4.58 0.37
C TYR A 410 -3.90 5.90 0.39
N MET A 411 -5.02 5.95 1.10
CA MET A 411 -5.73 7.21 1.36
C MET A 411 -4.86 8.18 2.14
N SER A 412 -4.19 7.70 3.19
CA SER A 412 -3.25 8.50 3.96
C SER A 412 -2.00 8.89 3.16
N GLY A 413 -1.53 8.01 2.26
CA GLY A 413 -0.43 8.32 1.34
C GLY A 413 -0.77 9.53 0.45
N ALA A 414 -1.92 9.48 -0.23
CA ALA A 414 -2.40 10.57 -1.09
C ALA A 414 -2.57 11.90 -0.34
N LEU A 415 -3.23 11.86 0.83
CA LEU A 415 -3.38 13.04 1.70
C LEU A 415 -2.02 13.58 2.16
N GLY A 416 -1.11 12.69 2.56
CA GLY A 416 0.21 13.08 3.04
C GLY A 416 1.05 13.73 1.93
N VAL A 417 1.00 13.25 0.69
CA VAL A 417 1.68 13.93 -0.44
C VAL A 417 1.11 15.33 -0.65
N ALA A 418 -0.21 15.53 -0.57
CA ALA A 418 -0.81 16.86 -0.70
C ALA A 418 -0.35 17.83 0.39
N ILE A 419 -0.25 17.37 1.64
CA ILE A 419 0.32 18.16 2.74
C ILE A 419 1.79 18.47 2.49
N LEU A 420 2.58 17.49 2.03
CA LEU A 420 4.01 17.68 1.79
C LEU A 420 4.29 18.65 0.65
N VAL A 421 3.47 18.66 -0.40
CA VAL A 421 3.56 19.67 -1.47
C VAL A 421 3.30 21.07 -0.92
N LEU A 422 2.32 21.23 -0.03
CA LEU A 422 2.05 22.50 0.65
C LEU A 422 3.23 22.96 1.52
N VAL A 423 3.85 22.02 2.24
CA VAL A 423 5.01 22.31 3.11
C VAL A 423 6.25 22.66 2.30
N LEU A 424 6.48 21.98 1.18
CA LEU A 424 7.63 22.21 0.30
C LEU A 424 7.50 23.50 -0.52
N GLY A 425 6.29 23.82 -0.97
CA GLY A 425 6.06 24.96 -1.85
C GLY A 425 6.70 24.80 -3.24
N PRO A 426 6.69 25.86 -4.06
CA PRO A 426 7.03 25.75 -5.47
C PRO A 426 8.52 25.71 -5.79
N ASN A 427 9.37 26.26 -4.94
CA ASN A 427 10.82 26.23 -5.10
C ASN A 427 11.45 25.90 -3.74
N PRO A 428 11.37 24.61 -3.31
CA PRO A 428 11.68 24.22 -1.96
C PRO A 428 13.15 24.45 -1.64
N GLN A 429 13.41 25.11 -0.52
CA GLN A 429 14.74 25.29 0.05
C GLN A 429 15.01 24.23 1.14
N ALA A 430 16.25 24.19 1.64
CA ALA A 430 16.65 23.23 2.67
C ALA A 430 15.72 23.26 3.92
N GLY A 431 15.29 24.44 4.36
CA GLY A 431 14.36 24.59 5.47
C GLY A 431 13.00 23.90 5.24
N ASP A 432 12.46 23.99 4.03
CA ASP A 432 11.16 23.41 3.67
C ASP A 432 11.23 21.88 3.66
N PHE A 433 12.33 21.32 3.17
CA PHE A 433 12.62 19.89 3.30
C PHE A 433 12.75 19.45 4.76
N GLY A 434 13.38 20.28 5.61
CA GLY A 434 13.44 20.07 7.06
C GLY A 434 12.04 19.94 7.67
N TRP A 435 11.12 20.85 7.32
CA TRP A 435 9.72 20.79 7.75
C TRP A 435 8.96 19.60 7.18
N ALA A 436 9.21 19.22 5.92
CA ALA A 436 8.60 18.04 5.31
C ALA A 436 9.01 16.75 6.04
N PHE A 437 10.29 16.61 6.40
CA PHE A 437 10.77 15.49 7.22
C PHE A 437 10.25 15.55 8.66
N ALA A 438 10.17 16.73 9.28
CA ALA A 438 9.58 16.88 10.60
C ALA A 438 8.09 16.48 10.63
N THR A 439 7.34 16.84 9.58
CA THR A 439 5.91 16.49 9.44
C THR A 439 5.73 14.98 9.31
N THR A 440 6.55 14.33 8.48
CA THR A 440 6.52 12.86 8.36
C THR A 440 6.99 12.16 9.64
N ALA A 441 7.98 12.71 10.35
CA ALA A 441 8.44 12.20 11.63
C ALA A 441 7.36 12.29 12.72
N ALA A 442 6.61 13.40 12.76
CA ALA A 442 5.47 13.56 13.66
C ALA A 442 4.40 12.49 13.41
N ALA A 443 4.09 12.18 12.15
CA ALA A 443 3.18 11.10 11.79
C ALA A 443 3.69 9.72 12.28
N ALA A 444 4.99 9.43 12.14
CA ALA A 444 5.58 8.19 12.68
C ALA A 444 5.49 8.15 14.21
N GLY A 445 5.76 9.26 14.89
CA GLY A 445 5.61 9.39 16.35
C GLY A 445 4.17 9.11 16.82
N LEU A 446 3.18 9.65 16.12
CA LEU A 446 1.77 9.34 16.38
C LEU A 446 1.45 7.85 16.15
N GLY A 447 2.04 7.23 15.12
CA GLY A 447 1.98 5.78 14.90
C GLY A 447 2.55 4.97 16.07
N ALA A 448 3.67 5.41 16.65
CA ALA A 448 4.26 4.77 17.83
C ALA A 448 3.33 4.86 19.05
N VAL A 449 2.75 6.04 19.30
CA VAL A 449 1.79 6.29 20.40
C VAL A 449 0.53 5.44 20.22
N LEU A 450 -0.03 5.40 19.01
CA LEU A 450 -1.20 4.59 18.68
C LEU A 450 -0.90 3.09 18.91
N SER A 451 0.27 2.62 18.48
CA SER A 451 0.66 1.22 18.64
C SER A 451 0.82 0.84 20.11
N TRP A 452 1.41 1.74 20.90
CA TRP A 452 1.67 1.52 22.33
C TRP A 452 0.39 1.47 23.17
N SER A 453 -0.52 2.41 22.92
CA SER A 453 -1.78 2.60 23.66
C SER A 453 -2.93 1.74 23.11
N GLY A 454 -2.91 1.48 21.81
CA GLY A 454 -3.97 0.79 21.08
C GLY A 454 -3.92 -0.73 21.25
N LEU A 455 -2.73 -1.33 21.33
CA LEU A 455 -2.57 -2.79 21.43
C LEU A 455 -2.51 -3.24 22.89
N ALA A 456 -3.26 -4.29 23.21
CA ALA A 456 -3.23 -4.90 24.54
C ALA A 456 -1.89 -5.62 24.79
N ARG A 457 -1.39 -5.58 26.04
CA ARG A 457 -0.29 -6.46 26.47
C ARG A 457 -0.83 -7.89 26.51
N ARG A 458 -0.63 -8.69 25.47
CA ARG A 458 -0.84 -10.14 25.57
C ARG A 458 0.28 -10.70 26.44
N ARG A 459 -0.05 -11.13 27.67
CA ARG A 459 0.82 -12.06 28.43
C ARG A 459 0.94 -13.31 27.57
N SER A 460 2.17 -13.67 27.20
CA SER A 460 2.47 -14.95 26.57
C SER A 460 1.84 -16.06 27.43
N ARG A 461 0.78 -16.70 26.94
CA ARG A 461 0.41 -18.00 27.47
C ARG A 461 1.60 -18.90 27.16
N SER A 462 2.38 -19.21 28.20
CA SER A 462 3.34 -20.30 28.20
C SER A 462 2.69 -21.49 27.50
N ALA A 463 3.37 -22.06 26.52
CA ALA A 463 2.98 -23.33 25.94
C ALA A 463 2.90 -24.33 27.10
N ALA A 464 1.69 -24.72 27.50
CA ALA A 464 1.51 -25.89 28.34
C ALA A 464 2.06 -27.08 27.52
N PRO A 465 2.98 -27.90 28.07
CA PRO A 465 3.38 -29.12 27.41
C PRO A 465 2.14 -29.99 27.20
N ALA A 466 1.93 -30.46 25.98
CA ALA A 466 1.00 -31.53 25.70
C ALA A 466 1.59 -32.84 26.24
N ALA A 467 1.36 -33.11 27.51
CA ALA A 467 1.45 -34.40 28.19
C ALA A 467 0.23 -34.39 29.14
N ASP A 468 -0.86 -35.10 28.92
CA ASP A 468 -1.01 -36.55 28.86
C ASP A 468 -2.32 -36.88 28.14
N LEU A 469 -2.27 -37.58 27.00
CA LEU A 469 -3.42 -38.32 26.44
C LEU A 469 -2.95 -39.61 25.77
N ALA A 470 -1.95 -40.26 26.36
CA ALA A 470 -1.49 -41.56 25.91
C ALA A 470 -1.08 -42.43 27.10
N GLU A 471 -2.06 -42.87 27.89
CA GLU A 471 -1.99 -44.18 28.55
C GLU A 471 -3.38 -44.61 29.04
N ALA A 472 -4.05 -45.39 28.20
CA ALA A 472 -4.94 -46.44 28.64
C ALA A 472 -4.87 -47.57 27.61
N PRO A 473 -4.25 -48.69 27.98
CA PRO A 473 -4.83 -49.98 27.64
C PRO A 473 -4.78 -50.95 28.82
N SER A 474 -5.94 -51.21 29.44
CA SER A 474 -6.49 -52.54 29.77
C SER A 474 -7.81 -52.38 30.50
#